data_AF-A0A955XKM7-F1
#
_entry.id   AF-A0A955XKM7-F1
#
_cell.length_a   1.000
_cell.length_b   1.000
_cell.length_c   1.000
_cell.angle_alpha   90.00
_cell.angle_beta   90.00
_cell.angle_gamma   90.00
#
_symmetry.space_group_name_H-M   'P 1'
#
loop_
_entity.id
_entity.type
_entity.pdbx_description
1 polymer ?
#
loop_
_entity_poly.entity_id
_entity_poly.type
_entity_poly.pdbx_seq_one_letter_code
_entity_poly.pdbx_strand_id
1 'polypeptide(L)'
;MNTVLDRSAPGIRLTLLADERAASGEPLDLGGRVIGFTFEDSERKTDKVSIQLDNFDLSLFDREDLTGGATLEVSWGYPGNMAVPRRVVVKKLKGFTTLTVEGQATSVLMNREAKTRSWENVTRAEVARQIAEEHGYAGELVDVEDSEEIFDVLNQSGETDARFLRRLAAREEFE
;
A
#
# COMPACT_ATOMS: atom_id res chain seq x y z
N MET A 1 -10.44 4.90 32.38
CA MET A 1 -11.82 4.43 32.10
C MET A 1 -11.76 3.62 30.83
N ASN A 2 -12.10 2.33 30.86
CA ASN A 2 -12.19 1.52 29.64
C ASN A 2 -13.43 1.99 28.86
N THR A 3 -13.21 2.63 27.73
CA THR A 3 -14.26 2.90 26.75
C THR A 3 -14.83 1.55 26.30
N VAL A 4 -16.10 1.30 26.61
CA VAL A 4 -16.84 0.17 26.06
C VAL A 4 -16.94 0.42 24.56
N LEU A 5 -16.07 -0.23 23.80
CA LEU A 5 -16.12 -0.21 22.34
C LEU A 5 -17.40 -0.92 21.91
N ASP A 6 -18.34 -0.18 21.34
CA ASP A 6 -19.51 -0.74 20.68
C ASP A 6 -19.03 -1.71 19.60
N ARG A 7 -19.31 -3.00 19.82
CA ARG A 7 -18.90 -4.08 18.91
C ARG A 7 -19.89 -4.31 17.77
N SER A 8 -21.02 -3.60 17.78
CA SER A 8 -22.09 -3.77 16.78
C SER A 8 -21.93 -2.87 15.57
N ALA A 9 -21.13 -1.81 15.66
CA ALA A 9 -20.85 -0.90 14.56
C ALA A 9 -19.56 -1.26 13.82
N PRO A 10 -19.52 -1.15 12.47
CA PRO A 10 -18.27 -1.24 11.75
C PRO A 10 -17.38 -0.04 12.09
N GLY A 11 -16.07 -0.25 12.07
CA GLY A 11 -15.07 0.77 12.35
C GLY A 11 -13.88 0.65 11.43
N ILE A 12 -13.05 1.69 11.47
CA ILE A 12 -11.79 1.77 10.74
C ILE A 12 -10.70 2.06 11.77
N ARG A 13 -9.55 1.40 11.60
CA ARG A 13 -8.32 1.65 12.32
C ARG A 13 -7.30 2.20 11.35
N LEU A 14 -6.72 3.33 11.72
CA LEU A 14 -5.67 3.99 10.98
C LEU A 14 -4.44 4.02 11.88
N THR A 15 -3.29 3.63 11.33
CA THR A 15 -1.99 3.68 12.00
C THR A 15 -1.06 4.49 11.12
N LEU A 16 -0.40 5.50 11.69
CA LEU A 16 0.64 6.26 11.01
C LEU A 16 1.96 5.51 11.11
N LEU A 17 2.57 5.23 9.96
CA LEU A 17 3.89 4.61 9.87
C LEU A 17 4.95 5.68 9.61
N ALA A 18 6.14 5.51 10.18
CA ALA A 18 7.28 6.39 9.91
C ALA A 18 7.69 6.34 8.43
N ASP A 19 7.61 5.16 7.83
CA ASP A 19 7.84 4.90 6.41
C ASP A 19 7.16 3.59 5.99
N GLU A 20 7.24 3.29 4.69
CA GLU A 20 6.60 2.14 4.03
C GLU A 20 7.10 0.77 4.55
N ARG A 21 8.29 0.74 5.16
CA ARG A 21 8.97 -0.45 5.69
C ARG A 21 8.92 -0.53 7.21
N ALA A 22 8.34 0.46 7.89
CA ALA A 22 8.24 0.47 9.35
C ALA A 22 7.58 -0.83 9.86
N ALA A 23 8.14 -1.44 10.90
CA ALA A 23 7.60 -2.69 11.46
C ALA A 23 6.26 -2.47 12.20
N SER A 24 6.05 -1.25 12.71
CA SER A 24 4.86 -0.83 13.42
C SER A 24 4.70 0.69 13.31
N GLY A 25 3.59 1.21 13.80
CA GLY A 25 3.36 2.65 13.89
C GLY A 25 2.43 3.03 15.03
N GLU A 26 2.10 4.32 15.07
CA GLU A 26 1.27 4.92 16.12
C GLU A 26 -0.19 5.03 15.63
N PRO A 27 -1.19 4.73 16.48
CA PRO A 27 -2.59 4.95 16.11
C PRO A 27 -2.83 6.40 15.68
N LEU A 28 -3.40 6.56 14.48
CA LEU A 28 -3.74 7.86 13.94
C LEU A 28 -5.11 8.29 14.48
N ASP A 29 -5.10 9.18 15.47
CA ASP A 29 -6.34 9.76 15.98
C ASP A 29 -6.83 10.91 15.08
N LEU A 30 -8.08 10.77 14.63
CA LEU A 30 -8.80 11.78 13.84
C LEU A 30 -9.97 12.38 14.61
N GLY A 31 -10.08 12.13 15.92
CA GLY A 31 -11.09 12.74 16.78
C GLY A 31 -12.53 12.39 16.38
N GLY A 32 -12.76 11.21 15.80
CA GLY A 32 -14.08 10.80 15.32
C GLY A 32 -14.56 11.51 14.05
N ARG A 33 -13.66 12.19 13.32
CA ARG A 33 -14.00 12.94 12.09
C ARG A 33 -14.20 12.07 10.86
N VAL A 34 -13.99 10.76 10.94
CA VAL A 34 -14.17 9.87 9.78
C VAL A 34 -15.66 9.72 9.49
N ILE A 35 -16.09 10.21 8.34
CA ILE A 35 -17.50 10.15 7.88
C ILE A 35 -17.71 9.20 6.72
N GLY A 36 -16.64 8.75 6.06
CA GLY A 36 -16.72 7.81 4.95
C GLY A 36 -15.39 7.11 4.68
N PHE A 37 -15.46 5.88 4.18
CA PHE A 37 -14.31 5.07 3.81
C PHE A 37 -14.63 4.18 2.63
N THR A 38 -13.72 4.12 1.68
CA THR A 38 -13.75 3.19 0.55
C THR A 38 -12.37 2.60 0.36
N PHE A 39 -12.33 1.28 0.23
CA PHE A 39 -11.16 0.55 -0.24
C PHE A 39 -11.53 -0.16 -1.53
N GLU A 40 -10.77 0.08 -2.58
CA GLU A 40 -10.91 -0.56 -3.90
C GLU A 40 -9.70 -1.45 -4.11
N ASP A 41 -9.92 -2.76 -4.07
CA ASP A 41 -8.96 -3.79 -4.47
C ASP A 41 -9.12 -4.02 -5.98
N SER A 42 -8.03 -3.93 -6.73
CA SER A 42 -8.06 -4.08 -8.18
C SER A 42 -6.95 -4.99 -8.67
N GLU A 43 -7.32 -6.03 -9.41
CA GLU A 43 -6.33 -6.94 -10.02
C GLU A 43 -5.42 -6.20 -11.03
N ARG A 44 -5.96 -5.20 -11.73
CA ARG A 44 -5.26 -4.53 -12.86
C ARG A 44 -4.60 -3.21 -12.50
N LYS A 45 -4.99 -2.61 -11.37
CA LYS A 45 -4.55 -1.29 -10.94
C LYS A 45 -4.11 -1.36 -9.50
N THR A 46 -3.29 -0.41 -9.05
CA THR A 46 -2.97 -0.37 -7.63
C THR A 46 -4.21 -0.09 -6.80
N ASP A 47 -4.37 -0.84 -5.71
CA ASP A 47 -5.42 -0.62 -4.72
C ASP A 47 -5.49 0.83 -4.29
N LYS A 48 -6.70 1.29 -4.06
CA LYS A 48 -7.00 2.66 -3.73
C LYS A 48 -7.77 2.75 -2.43
N VAL A 49 -7.33 3.64 -1.55
CA VAL A 49 -8.08 4.04 -0.37
C VAL A 49 -8.61 5.46 -0.53
N SER A 50 -9.81 5.70 -0.03
CA SER A 50 -10.43 7.01 0.05
C SER A 50 -11.06 7.18 1.43
N ILE A 51 -10.56 8.12 2.22
CA ILE A 51 -11.06 8.43 3.57
C ILE A 51 -11.68 9.82 3.54
N GLN A 52 -12.97 9.91 3.90
CA GLN A 52 -13.68 11.17 4.01
C GLN A 52 -13.71 11.64 5.45
N LEU A 53 -13.27 12.88 5.67
CA LEU A 53 -13.14 13.51 6.97
C LEU A 53 -14.03 14.75 7.07
N ASP A 54 -14.68 14.91 8.21
CA ASP A 54 -15.32 16.16 8.61
C ASP A 54 -14.25 17.19 9.01
N ASN A 55 -14.16 18.23 8.19
CA ASN A 55 -13.24 19.35 8.33
C ASN A 55 -14.01 20.68 8.37
N PHE A 56 -15.19 20.72 8.98
CA PHE A 56 -15.99 21.94 9.05
C PHE A 56 -15.24 23.12 9.71
N ASP A 57 -14.33 22.82 10.64
CA ASP A 57 -13.48 23.81 11.33
C ASP A 57 -12.15 24.11 10.62
N LEU A 58 -11.91 23.49 9.47
CA LEU A 58 -10.73 23.67 8.62
C LEU A 58 -9.39 23.30 9.30
N SER A 59 -9.43 22.59 10.43
CA SER A 59 -8.24 22.30 11.26
C SER A 59 -7.31 21.23 10.68
N LEU A 60 -7.73 20.47 9.66
CA LEU A 60 -7.00 19.31 9.16
C LEU A 60 -6.02 19.62 8.01
N PHE A 61 -5.94 20.87 7.53
CA PHE A 61 -5.05 21.21 6.40
C PHE A 61 -3.56 21.18 6.73
N ASP A 62 -3.20 21.55 7.97
CA ASP A 62 -1.81 21.67 8.40
C ASP A 62 -1.26 20.36 9.00
N ARG A 63 -2.03 19.26 8.88
CA ARG A 63 -1.67 17.97 9.45
C ARG A 63 -0.81 17.17 8.48
N GLU A 64 0.50 17.15 8.74
CA GLU A 64 1.52 16.47 7.91
C GLU A 64 1.22 14.97 7.70
N ASP A 65 0.65 14.31 8.70
CA ASP A 65 0.22 12.90 8.66
C ASP A 65 -0.99 12.63 7.76
N LEU A 66 -1.64 13.68 7.23
CA LEU A 66 -2.68 13.61 6.20
C LEU A 66 -2.21 14.15 4.84
N THR A 67 -0.96 14.64 4.75
CA THR A 67 -0.40 15.20 3.51
C THR A 67 0.21 14.13 2.60
N GLY A 68 0.47 14.51 1.34
CA GLY A 68 1.05 13.62 0.34
C GLY A 68 2.41 13.09 0.77
N GLY A 69 2.56 11.76 0.77
CA GLY A 69 3.75 11.04 1.20
C GLY A 69 3.61 10.35 2.55
N ALA A 70 2.62 10.72 3.37
CA ALA A 70 2.35 10.02 4.62
C ALA A 70 2.00 8.54 4.35
N THR A 71 2.56 7.64 5.16
CA THR A 71 2.32 6.20 5.05
C THR A 71 1.36 5.78 6.15
N LEU A 72 0.23 5.18 5.75
CA LEU A 72 -0.80 4.71 6.65
C LEU A 72 -0.95 3.20 6.53
N GLU A 73 -1.25 2.56 7.65
CA GLU A 73 -1.82 1.23 7.66
C GLU A 73 -3.31 1.35 7.99
N VAL A 74 -4.15 0.75 7.13
CA VAL A 74 -5.61 0.84 7.22
C VAL A 74 -6.21 -0.54 7.42
N SER A 75 -7.12 -0.67 8.37
CA SER A 75 -7.88 -1.89 8.63
C SER A 75 -9.33 -1.50 8.92
N TRP A 76 -10.30 -2.22 8.35
CA TRP A 76 -11.72 -1.92 8.50
C TRP A 76 -12.50 -3.20 8.80
N GLY A 77 -13.65 -3.07 9.46
CA GLY A 77 -14.50 -4.22 9.79
C GLY A 77 -15.22 -4.04 11.10
N TYR A 78 -15.66 -5.14 11.69
CA TYR A 78 -16.32 -5.12 13.00
C TYR A 78 -15.29 -5.40 14.09
N PRO A 79 -15.44 -4.82 15.30
CA PRO A 79 -14.56 -5.16 16.42
C PRO A 79 -14.52 -6.67 16.68
N GLY A 80 -13.35 -7.28 16.52
CA GLY A 80 -13.12 -8.73 16.63
C GLY A 80 -13.07 -9.47 15.29
N ASN A 81 -13.49 -8.84 14.20
CA ASN A 81 -13.36 -9.33 12.82
C ASN A 81 -12.96 -8.18 11.89
N MET A 82 -11.75 -7.67 12.11
CA MET A 82 -11.15 -6.61 11.29
C MET A 82 -10.45 -7.24 10.08
N ALA A 83 -10.51 -6.57 8.94
CA ALA A 83 -9.74 -6.95 7.76
C ALA A 83 -8.23 -6.90 8.06
N VAL A 84 -7.47 -7.73 7.35
CA VAL A 84 -6.00 -7.71 7.41
C VAL A 84 -5.52 -6.29 7.10
N PRO A 85 -4.66 -5.69 7.94
CA PRO A 85 -4.18 -4.34 7.71
C PRO A 85 -3.48 -4.19 6.35
N ARG A 86 -3.81 -3.12 5.63
CA ARG A 86 -3.25 -2.80 4.31
C ARG A 86 -2.44 -1.50 4.39
N ARG A 87 -1.23 -1.49 3.84
CA ARG A 87 -0.38 -0.30 3.79
C ARG A 87 -0.66 0.53 2.56
N VAL A 88 -0.81 1.83 2.76
CA VAL A 88 -1.15 2.80 1.72
C VAL A 88 -0.35 4.08 1.91
N VAL A 89 0.04 4.70 0.80
CA VAL A 89 0.72 5.99 0.77
C VAL A 89 -0.29 7.04 0.34
N VAL A 90 -0.44 8.09 1.15
CA VAL A 90 -1.29 9.24 0.83
C VAL A 90 -0.72 9.94 -0.40
N LYS A 91 -1.54 10.14 -1.43
CA LYS A 91 -1.13 10.83 -2.66
C LYS A 91 -1.60 12.26 -2.71
N LYS A 92 -2.83 12.50 -2.26
CA LYS A 92 -3.47 13.80 -2.39
C LYS A 92 -4.58 13.97 -1.36
N LEU A 93 -4.69 15.21 -0.91
CA LEU A 93 -5.78 15.70 -0.09
C LEU A 93 -6.67 16.57 -0.99
N LYS A 94 -7.98 16.33 -0.96
CA LYS A 94 -8.97 17.07 -1.76
C LYS A 94 -10.11 17.56 -0.89
N GLY A 95 -10.83 18.56 -1.37
CA GLY A 95 -12.03 19.08 -0.71
C GLY A 95 -11.76 20.27 0.19
N PHE A 96 -12.73 20.63 1.02
CA PHE A 96 -12.66 21.79 1.89
C PHE A 96 -13.26 21.52 3.26
N THR A 97 -14.59 21.67 3.42
CA THR A 97 -15.32 21.32 4.65
C THR A 97 -15.48 19.80 4.81
N THR A 98 -15.56 19.08 3.70
CA THR A 98 -15.35 17.63 3.67
C THR A 98 -14.02 17.38 2.97
N LEU A 99 -13.05 16.83 3.71
CA LEU A 99 -11.77 16.46 3.16
C LEU A 99 -11.78 15.01 2.70
N THR A 100 -11.13 14.73 1.59
CA THR A 100 -10.90 13.38 1.08
C THR A 100 -9.41 13.12 1.00
N VAL A 101 -8.94 12.19 1.82
CA VAL A 101 -7.58 11.65 1.77
C VAL A 101 -7.59 10.49 0.77
N GLU A 102 -6.95 10.66 -0.38
CA GLU A 102 -6.76 9.58 -1.36
C GLU A 102 -5.36 9.00 -1.23
N GLY A 103 -5.29 7.69 -0.96
CA GLY A 103 -4.05 6.93 -0.90
C GLY A 103 -4.08 5.73 -1.85
N GLN A 104 -2.90 5.13 -2.07
CA GLN A 104 -2.74 3.94 -2.89
C GLN A 104 -1.82 2.94 -2.19
N ALA A 105 -1.98 1.64 -2.44
CA ALA A 105 -1.11 0.63 -1.84
C ALA A 105 0.38 0.87 -2.16
N THR A 106 1.26 0.35 -1.30
CA THR A 106 2.72 0.44 -1.44
C THR A 106 3.23 -0.15 -2.76
N SER A 107 2.45 -0.94 -3.50
CA SER A 107 2.81 -1.41 -4.84
C SER A 107 3.00 -0.26 -5.85
N VAL A 108 2.48 0.95 -5.58
CA VAL A 108 2.83 2.16 -6.37
C VAL A 108 4.32 2.48 -6.31
N LEU A 109 5.02 2.12 -5.24
CA LEU A 109 6.45 2.43 -5.05
C LEU A 109 7.33 1.71 -6.04
N MET A 110 6.93 0.51 -6.45
CA MET A 110 7.57 -0.23 -7.54
C MET A 110 7.53 0.55 -8.86
N ASN A 111 6.61 1.50 -9.03
CA ASN A 111 6.50 2.34 -10.21
C ASN A 111 7.11 3.75 -10.06
N ARG A 112 7.80 4.04 -8.94
CA ARG A 112 8.24 5.40 -8.59
C ARG A 112 9.57 5.79 -9.24
N GLU A 113 10.53 4.87 -9.29
CA GLU A 113 11.89 5.14 -9.79
C GLU A 113 12.29 4.13 -10.87
N ALA A 114 12.87 4.63 -11.95
CA ALA A 114 13.47 3.79 -12.98
C ALA A 114 14.87 3.34 -12.50
N LYS A 115 15.11 2.04 -12.51
CA LYS A 115 16.38 1.44 -12.06
C LYS A 115 17.11 0.80 -13.22
N THR A 116 18.43 0.68 -13.07
CA THR A 116 19.28 -0.10 -13.95
C THR A 116 20.09 -1.06 -13.10
N ARG A 117 19.87 -2.36 -13.28
CA ARG A 117 20.54 -3.44 -12.54
C ARG A 117 20.53 -4.74 -13.33
N SER A 118 21.45 -5.62 -12.98
CA SER A 118 21.63 -6.93 -13.59
C SER A 118 21.65 -8.01 -12.52
N TRP A 119 21.08 -9.16 -12.84
CA TRP A 119 21.19 -10.39 -12.07
C TRP A 119 21.81 -11.47 -12.93
N GLU A 120 22.62 -12.33 -12.32
CA GLU A 120 23.35 -13.39 -13.02
C GLU A 120 22.97 -14.76 -12.47
N ASN A 121 22.80 -15.75 -13.35
CA ASN A 121 22.47 -17.14 -13.01
C ASN A 121 21.23 -17.28 -12.11
N VAL A 122 20.15 -16.59 -12.46
CA VAL A 122 18.89 -16.58 -11.69
C VAL A 122 17.69 -16.86 -12.58
N THR A 123 16.64 -17.38 -11.97
CA THR A 123 15.34 -17.56 -12.61
C THR A 123 14.50 -16.27 -12.56
N ARG A 124 13.47 -16.16 -13.40
CA ARG A 124 12.57 -14.99 -13.38
C ARG A 124 11.77 -14.92 -12.07
N ALA A 125 11.35 -16.07 -11.53
CA ALA A 125 10.66 -16.16 -10.25
C ALA A 125 11.55 -15.70 -9.08
N GLU A 126 12.83 -16.06 -9.06
CA GLU A 126 13.78 -15.58 -8.04
C GLU A 126 13.96 -14.07 -8.09
N VAL A 127 14.11 -13.51 -9.30
CA VAL A 127 14.20 -12.06 -9.48
C VAL A 127 12.90 -11.39 -9.03
N ALA A 128 11.74 -11.95 -9.36
CA ALA A 128 10.45 -11.42 -8.91
C ALA A 128 10.32 -11.44 -7.38
N ARG A 129 10.72 -12.53 -6.72
CA ARG A 129 10.74 -12.64 -5.25
C ARG A 129 11.71 -11.63 -4.62
N GLN A 130 12.91 -11.47 -5.18
CA GLN A 130 13.89 -10.51 -4.66
C GLN A 130 13.37 -9.06 -4.75
N ILE A 131 12.71 -8.71 -5.85
CA ILE A 131 12.09 -7.39 -6.01
C ILE A 131 10.91 -7.23 -5.04
N ALA A 132 10.08 -8.25 -4.88
CA ALA A 132 8.98 -8.22 -3.92
C ALA A 132 9.49 -7.96 -2.49
N GLU A 133 10.55 -8.66 -2.08
CA GLU A 133 11.18 -8.52 -0.76
C GLU A 133 11.76 -7.12 -0.53
N GLU A 134 12.41 -6.53 -1.54
CA GLU A 134 12.90 -5.13 -1.48
C GLU A 134 11.79 -4.12 -1.19
N HIS A 135 10.56 -4.42 -1.64
CA HIS A 135 9.38 -3.58 -1.43
C HIS A 135 8.54 -4.01 -0.21
N GLY A 136 9.08 -4.92 0.62
CA GLY A 136 8.45 -5.35 1.88
C GLY A 136 7.34 -6.39 1.70
N TYR A 137 7.21 -6.97 0.50
CA TYR A 137 6.34 -8.13 0.27
C TYR A 137 7.16 -9.39 0.56
N ALA A 138 6.82 -10.10 1.64
CA ALA A 138 7.48 -11.33 2.04
C ALA A 138 6.46 -12.36 2.55
N GLY A 139 6.80 -13.65 2.45
CA GLY A 139 5.98 -14.75 2.96
C GLY A 139 4.71 -15.00 2.15
N GLU A 140 3.59 -15.31 2.84
CA GLU A 140 2.28 -15.63 2.24
C GLU A 140 1.65 -14.50 1.41
N LEU A 141 2.22 -13.29 1.46
CA LEU A 141 1.78 -12.15 0.65
C LEU A 141 2.34 -12.17 -0.78
N VAL A 142 3.29 -13.06 -1.07
CA VAL A 142 3.96 -13.18 -2.38
C VAL A 142 3.46 -14.45 -3.07
N ASP A 143 2.57 -14.28 -4.04
CA ASP A 143 2.12 -15.35 -4.93
C ASP A 143 2.96 -15.32 -6.21
N VAL A 144 4.05 -16.08 -6.22
CA VAL A 144 4.98 -16.19 -7.35
C VAL A 144 5.19 -17.66 -7.64
N GLU A 145 4.72 -18.12 -8.80
CA GLU A 145 4.98 -19.47 -9.29
C GLU A 145 6.46 -19.66 -9.65
N ASP A 146 6.97 -20.87 -9.42
CA ASP A 146 8.35 -21.20 -9.74
C ASP A 146 8.56 -21.29 -11.25
N SER A 147 9.52 -20.51 -11.76
CA SER A 147 9.97 -20.60 -13.16
C SER A 147 11.18 -21.54 -13.25
N GLU A 148 11.15 -22.49 -14.19
CA GLU A 148 12.21 -23.51 -14.33
C GLU A 148 13.47 -23.01 -15.08
N GLU A 149 13.34 -21.96 -15.91
CA GLU A 149 14.44 -21.47 -16.76
C GLU A 149 15.42 -20.57 -15.99
N ILE A 150 16.69 -20.98 -15.95
CA ILE A 150 17.80 -20.20 -15.39
C ILE A 150 18.42 -19.34 -16.49
N PHE A 151 18.54 -18.04 -16.24
CA PHE A 151 19.17 -17.10 -17.17
C PHE A 151 20.58 -16.76 -16.73
N ASP A 152 21.53 -16.79 -17.67
CA ASP A 152 22.91 -16.35 -17.45
C ASP A 152 22.93 -14.88 -16.98
N VAL A 153 22.14 -14.01 -17.62
CA VAL A 153 22.00 -12.60 -17.25
C VAL A 153 20.56 -12.10 -17.49
N LEU A 154 19.95 -11.51 -16.46
CA LEU A 154 18.72 -10.73 -16.54
C LEU A 154 19.00 -9.25 -16.27
N ASN A 155 18.54 -8.37 -17.16
CA ASN A 155 18.79 -6.94 -17.07
C ASN A 155 17.49 -6.13 -16.94
N GLN A 156 17.43 -5.28 -15.92
CA GLN A 156 16.51 -4.15 -15.85
C GLN A 156 17.28 -2.92 -16.32
N SER A 157 16.77 -2.21 -17.34
CA SER A 157 17.50 -1.08 -17.95
C SER A 157 16.59 0.13 -18.08
N GLY A 158 16.77 1.12 -17.20
CA GLY A 158 16.03 2.38 -17.25
C GLY A 158 14.52 2.22 -17.14
N GLU A 159 14.05 1.23 -16.38
CA GLU A 159 12.62 0.99 -16.19
C GLU A 159 12.28 0.77 -14.72
N THR A 160 11.01 0.98 -14.36
CA THR A 160 10.53 0.81 -12.99
C THR A 160 10.41 -0.67 -12.65
N ASP A 161 10.48 -1.00 -11.37
CA ASP A 161 10.35 -2.39 -10.89
C ASP A 161 8.99 -2.99 -11.30
N ALA A 162 7.92 -2.20 -11.24
CA ALA A 162 6.59 -2.61 -11.69
C ALA A 162 6.57 -2.94 -13.20
N ARG A 163 7.27 -2.15 -14.03
CA ARG A 163 7.32 -2.40 -15.48
C ARG A 163 8.17 -3.62 -15.80
N PHE A 164 9.26 -3.80 -15.07
CA PHE A 164 10.13 -4.96 -15.22
C PHE A 164 9.41 -6.25 -14.82
N LEU A 165 8.70 -6.28 -13.67
CA LEU A 165 7.90 -7.43 -13.25
C LEU A 165 6.81 -7.78 -14.27
N ARG A 166 6.07 -6.79 -14.79
CA ARG A 166 5.10 -7.01 -15.87
C ARG A 166 5.74 -7.60 -17.13
N ARG A 167 6.96 -7.18 -17.47
CA ARG A 167 7.70 -7.73 -18.61
C ARG A 167 8.14 -9.18 -18.36
N LEU A 168 8.48 -9.54 -17.14
CA LEU A 168 8.81 -10.91 -16.76
C LEU A 168 7.56 -11.80 -16.80
N ALA A 169 6.46 -11.37 -16.19
CA ALA A 169 5.18 -12.10 -16.20
C ALA A 169 4.69 -12.37 -17.63
N ALA A 170 4.67 -11.33 -18.48
CA ALA A 170 4.26 -11.46 -19.88
C ALA A 170 5.12 -12.43 -20.72
N ARG A 171 6.36 -12.74 -20.29
CA ARG A 171 7.24 -13.72 -20.97
C ARG A 171 7.01 -15.15 -20.52
N GLU A 172 6.43 -15.33 -19.34
CA GLU A 172 6.07 -16.62 -18.75
C GLU A 172 4.58 -16.94 -18.94
N GLU A 173 3.86 -16.14 -19.74
CA GLU A 173 2.40 -16.24 -19.96
C GLU A 173 1.53 -16.05 -18.70
N PHE A 174 2.11 -15.50 -17.62
CA PHE A 174 1.35 -15.07 -16.43
C PHE A 174 0.75 -13.67 -16.65
N GLU A 175 -0.55 -13.50 -16.35
CA GLU A 175 -1.28 -12.22 -16.45
C GLU A 175 -1.16 -11.34 -15.20
#